data_AF-A0AAD9NTE4-F1
#
_entry.id   AF-A0AAD9NTE4-F1
#
_cell.length_a   1.000
_cell.length_b   1.000
_cell.length_c   1.000
_cell.angle_alpha   90.00
_cell.angle_beta   90.00
_cell.angle_gamma   90.00
#
_symmetry.space_group_name_H-M   'P 1'
#
loop_
_entity.id
_entity.type
_entity.pdbx_description
1 polymer ?
#
loop_
_entity_poly.entity_id
_entity_poly.type
_entity_poly.pdbx_seq_one_letter_code
_entity_poly.pdbx_strand_id
1 'polypeptide(L)'
;MDGTVSLQLSAKNVGMFEAFYRSIKIVVEKSEAAIKSIELQLVRVETCGCAEGYAKESTEIQNIQIAEGDVCRNLSLPIYMIFPRLFTCPTLATNNFKVEFDVNIVIVFQDDHLVTENFPIKLTRF
;
A
#
# COMPACT_ATOMS: atom_id res chain seq x y z
N MET A 1 -0.87 -23.68 -6.55
CA MET A 1 -1.00 -23.58 -5.08
C MET A 1 -1.47 -22.17 -4.84
N ASP A 2 -2.76 -21.99 -4.57
CA ASP A 2 -3.36 -20.66 -4.47
C ASP A 2 -3.15 -20.15 -3.04
N GLY A 3 -2.10 -19.34 -2.85
CA GLY A 3 -1.79 -18.71 -1.58
C GLY A 3 -2.75 -17.57 -1.27
N THR A 4 -3.92 -17.87 -0.73
CA THR A 4 -4.84 -16.82 -0.27
C THR A 4 -4.40 -16.31 1.11
N VAL A 5 -4.04 -15.04 1.20
CA VAL A 5 -3.73 -14.36 2.47
C VAL A 5 -4.79 -13.29 2.73
N SER A 6 -5.52 -13.43 3.83
CA SER A 6 -6.48 -12.42 4.29
C SER A 6 -5.75 -11.35 5.09
N LEU A 7 -5.84 -10.09 4.65
CA LEU A 7 -5.24 -8.93 5.30
C LEU A 7 -6.34 -7.95 5.75
N GLN A 8 -6.23 -7.42 6.96
CA GLN A 8 -7.18 -6.44 7.50
C GLN A 8 -6.48 -5.11 7.80
N LEU A 9 -6.89 -4.02 7.13
CA LEU A 9 -6.47 -2.65 7.45
C LEU A 9 -7.54 -1.92 8.27
N SER A 10 -7.08 -1.08 9.20
CA SER A 10 -7.93 -0.37 10.18
C SER A 10 -8.36 1.05 9.77
N ALA A 11 -7.68 1.72 8.82
CA ALA A 11 -7.96 3.12 8.48
C ALA A 11 -7.88 3.40 6.96
N LYS A 12 -8.85 4.16 6.43
CA LYS A 12 -8.92 4.59 5.01
C LYS A 12 -8.55 6.05 4.76
N ASN A 13 -8.46 6.86 5.83
CA ASN A 13 -8.10 8.28 5.78
C ASN A 13 -6.87 8.52 6.65
N VAL A 14 -5.87 9.22 6.12
CA VAL A 14 -4.59 9.44 6.81
C VAL A 14 -4.18 10.90 6.67
N GLY A 15 -3.90 11.55 7.80
CA GLY A 15 -3.33 12.89 7.80
C GLY A 15 -1.87 12.85 7.33
N MET A 16 -1.43 13.84 6.54
CA MET A 16 -0.04 13.88 6.06
C MET A 16 1.00 14.02 7.20
N PHE A 17 0.60 14.59 8.34
CA PHE A 17 1.39 14.61 9.58
C PHE A 17 1.15 13.36 10.45
N GLU A 18 0.09 12.61 10.17
CA GLU A 18 -0.29 11.36 10.84
C GLU A 18 0.11 10.14 10.01
N ALA A 19 1.39 10.03 9.65
CA ALA A 19 2.01 8.82 9.09
C ALA A 19 1.47 7.53 9.77
N PHE A 20 1.60 6.33 9.16
CA PHE A 20 0.97 5.09 9.69
C PHE A 20 1.43 4.65 11.10
N TYR A 21 2.27 5.45 11.78
CA TYR A 21 2.97 5.18 13.04
C TYR A 21 2.12 4.74 14.25
N ARG A 22 0.78 4.79 14.19
CA ARG A 22 -0.08 4.46 15.33
C ARG A 22 -1.31 3.61 15.06
N SER A 23 -1.73 3.42 13.81
CA SER A 23 -3.08 2.93 13.53
C SER A 23 -3.13 1.64 12.73
N ILE A 24 -2.11 1.30 11.94
CA ILE A 24 -2.18 0.16 11.02
C ILE A 24 -1.28 -0.99 11.47
N LYS A 25 -1.88 -2.18 11.43
CA LYS A 25 -1.22 -3.47 11.67
C LYS A 25 -1.60 -4.43 10.56
N ILE A 26 -0.69 -5.36 10.25
CA ILE A 26 -0.93 -6.50 9.38
C ILE A 26 -0.95 -7.76 10.23
N VAL A 27 -1.89 -8.65 9.96
CA VAL A 27 -1.96 -9.98 10.58
C VAL A 27 -2.08 -10.98 9.45
N VAL A 28 -1.22 -12.00 9.45
CA VAL A 28 -1.37 -13.15 8.54
C VAL A 28 -2.33 -14.13 9.20
N GLU A 29 -3.60 -14.15 8.80
CA GLU A 29 -4.59 -15.07 9.40
C GLU A 29 -4.36 -16.51 8.95
N LYS A 30 -4.19 -16.72 7.64
CA LYS A 30 -3.93 -18.01 7.02
C LYS A 30 -2.97 -17.84 5.85
N SER A 31 -2.07 -18.80 5.67
CA SER A 31 -1.25 -18.94 4.46
C SER A 31 -0.86 -20.41 4.29
N GLU A 32 -1.22 -20.98 3.13
CA GLU A 32 -0.90 -22.37 2.77
C GLU A 32 0.51 -22.53 2.19
N ALA A 33 1.09 -21.42 1.70
CA ALA A 33 2.47 -21.36 1.25
C ALA A 33 3.35 -20.64 2.29
N ALA A 34 4.65 -20.98 2.29
CA ALA A 34 5.64 -20.31 3.12
C ALA A 34 5.90 -18.91 2.59
N ILE A 35 5.77 -17.90 3.45
CA ILE A 35 6.04 -16.51 3.09
C ILE A 35 7.56 -16.30 3.13
N LYS A 36 8.09 -15.45 2.26
CA LYS A 36 9.49 -15.05 2.19
C LYS A 36 9.68 -13.62 2.68
N SER A 37 8.81 -12.72 2.24
CA SER A 37 8.75 -11.35 2.74
C SER A 37 7.34 -10.79 2.62
N ILE A 38 7.07 -9.75 3.41
CA ILE A 38 5.92 -8.88 3.22
C ILE A 38 6.47 -7.48 3.04
N GLU A 39 6.06 -6.83 1.96
CA GLU A 39 6.46 -5.49 1.57
C GLU A 39 5.26 -4.57 1.50
N LEU A 40 5.50 -3.30 1.80
CA LEU A 40 4.52 -2.24 1.74
C LEU A 40 5.00 -1.21 0.73
N GLN A 41 4.21 -0.99 -0.31
CA GLN A 41 4.53 -0.04 -1.38
C GLN A 41 3.57 1.14 -1.35
N LEU A 42 4.11 2.35 -1.36
CA LEU A 42 3.36 3.57 -1.59
C LEU A 42 3.48 3.95 -3.06
N VAL A 43 2.33 4.10 -3.73
CA VAL A 43 2.25 4.44 -5.14
C VAL A 43 1.48 5.75 -5.29
N ARG A 44 2.00 6.66 -6.11
CA ARG A 44 1.27 7.83 -6.59
C ARG A 44 0.61 7.48 -7.89
N VAL A 45 -0.68 7.79 -8.00
CA VAL A 45 -1.47 7.60 -9.21
C VAL A 45 -1.86 8.97 -9.73
N GLU A 46 -1.35 9.34 -10.90
CA GLU A 46 -1.71 10.58 -11.57
C GLU A 46 -2.66 10.27 -12.72
N THR A 47 -3.73 11.04 -12.83
CA THR A 47 -4.65 10.95 -13.96
C THR A 47 -4.82 12.32 -14.59
N CYS A 48 -4.51 12.43 -15.87
CA CYS A 48 -4.64 13.63 -16.68
C CYS A 48 -5.72 13.42 -17.75
N GLY A 49 -6.68 14.33 -17.83
CA GLY A 49 -7.66 14.39 -18.92
C GLY A 49 -7.07 15.10 -20.13
N CYS A 50 -7.24 14.51 -21.31
CA CYS A 50 -6.89 15.07 -22.60
C CYS A 50 -8.10 15.00 -23.56
N ALA A 51 -7.97 15.60 -24.75
CA ALA A 51 -9.05 15.59 -25.75
C ALA A 51 -9.45 14.16 -26.18
N GLU A 52 -8.55 13.19 -26.03
CA GLU A 52 -8.71 11.79 -26.44
C GLU A 52 -9.19 10.87 -25.30
N GLY A 53 -9.33 11.37 -24.07
CA GLY A 53 -9.75 10.59 -22.91
C GLY A 53 -8.96 10.92 -21.65
N TYR A 54 -8.65 9.90 -20.84
CA TYR A 54 -7.85 10.04 -19.63
C TYR A 54 -6.59 9.19 -19.74
N ALA A 55 -5.43 9.79 -19.48
CA ALA A 55 -4.18 9.09 -19.27
C ALA A 55 -3.95 8.90 -17.76
N LYS A 56 -3.63 7.68 -17.34
CA LYS A 56 -3.33 7.33 -15.95
C LYS A 56 -1.92 6.76 -15.86
N GLU A 57 -1.13 7.26 -14.92
CA GLU A 57 0.24 6.82 -14.66
C GLU A 57 0.41 6.50 -13.17
N SER A 58 1.05 5.37 -12.88
CA SER A 58 1.36 4.93 -11.52
C SER A 58 2.87 4.97 -11.30
N THR A 59 3.30 5.68 -10.26
CA THR A 59 4.71 5.81 -9.88
C THR A 59 4.92 5.27 -8.47
N GLU A 60 5.83 4.31 -8.32
CA GLU A 60 6.27 3.87 -6.98
C GLU A 60 7.04 5.01 -6.30
N ILE A 61 6.60 5.39 -5.10
CA ILE A 61 7.27 6.40 -4.28
C ILE A 61 8.25 5.72 -3.32
N GLN A 62 7.82 4.62 -2.71
CA GLN A 62 8.56 3.95 -1.67
C GLN A 62 8.14 2.48 -1.56
N ASN A 63 9.10 1.59 -1.35
CA ASN A 63 8.90 0.21 -0.93
C ASN A 63 9.57 0.00 0.44
N ILE A 64 8.85 -0.61 1.39
CA ILE A 64 9.34 -0.96 2.73
C ILE A 64 9.11 -2.45 2.96
N GLN A 65 10.17 -3.21 3.19
CA GLN A 65 10.04 -4.58 3.70
C GLN A 65 9.68 -4.53 5.20
N ILE A 66 8.52 -5.07 5.55
CA ILE A 66 8.00 -5.05 6.93
C ILE A 66 8.14 -6.41 7.63
N ALA A 67 8.41 -7.48 6.88
CA ALA A 67 8.70 -8.81 7.43
C ALA A 67 9.62 -9.61 6.50
N GLU A 68 10.42 -10.52 7.08
CA GLU A 68 11.35 -11.41 6.38
C GLU A 68 11.26 -12.83 6.94
N GLY A 69 11.43 -13.83 6.06
CA GLY A 69 11.29 -15.24 6.39
C GLY A 69 9.85 -15.73 6.36
N ASP A 70 9.62 -16.97 6.81
CA ASP A 70 8.26 -17.52 6.93
C ASP A 70 7.52 -16.86 8.08
N VAL A 71 6.80 -15.78 7.74
CA VAL A 71 6.09 -14.93 8.66
C VAL A 71 5.08 -15.74 9.47
N CYS A 72 5.12 -15.57 10.80
CA CYS A 72 4.23 -16.27 11.71
C CYS A 72 2.76 -15.85 11.47
N ARG A 73 1.88 -16.85 11.49
CA ARG A 73 0.43 -16.63 11.43
C ARG A 73 -0.05 -16.08 12.77
N ASN A 74 -1.09 -15.26 12.74
CA ASN A 74 -1.69 -14.58 13.90
C ASN A 74 -0.73 -13.66 14.66
N LEU A 75 0.42 -13.32 14.08
CA LEU A 75 1.31 -12.29 14.62
C LEU A 75 0.90 -10.93 14.06
N SER A 76 0.69 -9.97 14.96
CA SER A 76 0.38 -8.59 14.59
C SER A 76 1.67 -7.83 14.28
N LEU A 77 1.90 -7.53 13.01
CA LEU A 77 3.01 -6.72 12.52
C LEU A 77 2.61 -5.24 12.49
N PRO A 78 3.23 -4.36 13.29
CA PRO A 78 2.95 -2.93 13.25
C PRO A 78 3.55 -2.31 11.97
N ILE A 79 2.79 -1.43 11.30
CA ILE A 79 3.27 -0.69 10.13
C ILE A 79 3.76 0.70 10.54
N TYR A 80 5.00 1.02 10.15
CA TYR A 80 5.57 2.36 10.29
C TYR A 80 5.98 2.89 8.92
N MET A 81 5.10 3.66 8.28
CA MET A 81 5.40 4.36 7.01
C MET A 81 5.32 5.86 7.22
N ILE A 82 6.42 6.55 6.97
CA ILE A 82 6.50 8.00 6.97
C ILE A 82 6.36 8.48 5.51
N PHE A 83 5.35 9.30 5.23
CA PHE A 83 5.14 9.82 3.87
C PHE A 83 6.28 10.74 3.43
N PRO A 84 6.97 10.45 2.31
CA PRO A 84 8.05 11.30 1.81
C PRO A 84 7.50 12.66 1.35
N ARG A 85 7.90 13.74 2.03
CA ARG A 85 7.34 15.08 1.79
C ARG A 85 7.48 15.61 0.37
N LEU A 86 8.54 15.21 -0.34
CA LEU A 86 8.79 15.67 -1.73
C LEU A 86 7.97 14.90 -2.76
N PHE A 87 7.44 13.73 -2.40
CA PHE A 87 6.75 12.83 -3.33
C PHE A 87 5.25 12.66 -3.00
N THR A 88 4.79 13.22 -1.88
CA THR A 88 3.41 13.14 -1.42
C THR A 88 2.76 14.52 -1.32
N CYS A 89 1.45 14.56 -1.53
CA CYS A 89 0.61 15.75 -1.42
C CYS A 89 -0.80 15.33 -0.99
N PRO A 90 -1.72 16.27 -0.66
CA PRO A 90 -3.10 15.90 -0.41
C PRO A 90 -3.73 15.30 -1.68
N THR A 91 -4.58 14.29 -1.54
CA THR A 91 -5.33 13.72 -2.65
C THR A 91 -6.14 14.82 -3.33
N LEU A 92 -5.95 14.96 -4.64
CA LEU A 92 -6.59 15.97 -5.46
C LEU A 92 -7.49 15.27 -6.48
N ALA A 93 -8.74 15.69 -6.58
CA ALA A 93 -9.66 15.20 -7.59
C ALA A 93 -10.39 16.37 -8.26
N THR A 94 -10.04 16.64 -9.52
CA THR A 94 -10.73 17.60 -10.38
C THR A 94 -11.24 16.88 -11.63
N ASN A 95 -11.93 17.60 -12.51
CA ASN A 95 -12.48 17.02 -13.75
C ASN A 95 -11.37 16.47 -14.66
N ASN A 96 -10.28 17.21 -14.84
CA ASN A 96 -9.23 16.87 -15.83
C ASN A 96 -7.90 16.51 -15.18
N PHE A 97 -7.79 16.53 -13.86
CA PHE A 97 -6.54 16.19 -13.18
C PHE A 97 -6.82 15.58 -11.80
N LYS A 98 -6.21 14.43 -11.52
CA LYS A 98 -6.28 13.76 -10.24
C LYS A 98 -4.89 13.33 -9.79
N VAL A 99 -4.64 13.48 -8.49
CA VAL A 99 -3.48 12.89 -7.80
C VAL A 99 -4.04 12.05 -6.67
N GLU A 100 -3.89 10.74 -6.80
CA GLU A 100 -4.37 9.71 -5.90
C GLU A 100 -3.17 8.93 -5.36
N PHE A 101 -3.38 8.19 -4.27
CA PHE A 101 -2.32 7.41 -3.63
C PHE A 101 -2.87 6.04 -3.30
N ASP A 102 -2.07 5.03 -3.59
CA ASP A 102 -2.36 3.64 -3.28
C ASP A 102 -1.29 3.10 -2.34
N VAL A 103 -1.71 2.20 -1.46
CA VAL A 103 -0.81 1.37 -0.66
C VAL A 103 -1.00 -0.06 -1.12
N ASN A 104 0.06 -0.67 -1.64
CA ASN A 104 0.05 -2.09 -1.95
C ASN A 104 0.71 -2.86 -0.81
N ILE A 105 0.08 -3.96 -0.39
CA ILE A 105 0.74 -4.99 0.39
C ILE A 105 1.16 -6.08 -0.60
N VAL A 106 2.46 -6.31 -0.70
CA VAL A 106 3.05 -7.32 -1.57
C VAL A 106 3.57 -8.45 -0.70
N ILE A 107 3.12 -9.66 -0.97
CA ILE A 107 3.56 -10.88 -0.30
C ILE A 107 4.39 -11.67 -1.29
N VAL A 108 5.64 -11.93 -0.91
CA VAL A 108 6.54 -12.79 -1.67
C VAL A 108 6.55 -14.14 -1.00
N PHE A 109 6.31 -15.21 -1.74
CA PHE A 109 6.42 -16.59 -1.25
C PHE A 109 7.82 -17.15 -1.52
N GLN A 110 8.16 -18.28 -0.88
CA GLN A 110 9.49 -18.92 -1.04
C GLN A 110 9.80 -19.39 -2.46
N ASP A 111 8.78 -19.60 -3.29
CA ASP A 111 8.90 -19.94 -4.72
C ASP A 111 8.95 -18.71 -5.65
N ASP A 112 9.15 -17.52 -5.06
CA ASP A 112 9.16 -16.21 -5.73
C ASP A 112 7.81 -15.83 -6.38
N HIS A 113 6.73 -16.55 -6.08
CA HIS A 113 5.38 -16.11 -6.41
C HIS A 113 5.02 -14.84 -5.62
N LEU A 114 4.33 -13.91 -6.28
CA LEU A 114 3.93 -12.62 -5.72
C LEU A 114 2.41 -12.52 -5.68
N VAL A 115 1.86 -12.14 -4.53
CA VAL A 115 0.47 -11.71 -4.38
C VAL A 115 0.46 -10.28 -3.91
N THR A 116 -0.33 -9.44 -4.58
CA THR A 116 -0.43 -8.01 -4.28
C THR A 116 -1.87 -7.64 -4.02
N GLU A 117 -2.12 -7.01 -2.86
CA GLU A 117 -3.41 -6.43 -2.50
C GLU A 117 -3.27 -4.89 -2.49
N ASN A 118 -4.13 -4.20 -3.24
CA ASN A 118 -4.10 -2.75 -3.41
C ASN A 118 -5.15 -2.06 -2.54
N PHE A 119 -4.75 -1.02 -1.82
CA PHE A 119 -5.61 -0.21 -0.97
C PHE A 119 -5.51 1.28 -1.36
N PRO A 120 -6.54 1.87 -1.98
CA PRO A 120 -6.55 3.31 -2.24
C PRO A 120 -6.65 4.07 -0.91
N ILE A 121 -5.79 5.08 -0.74
CA ILE A 121 -5.76 5.92 0.45
C ILE A 121 -6.00 7.38 0.09
N LYS A 122 -6.71 8.09 0.99
CA LYS A 122 -6.91 9.52 0.87
C LYS A 122 -5.97 10.27 1.81
N LEU A 123 -5.04 11.02 1.22
CA LEU A 123 -4.14 11.91 1.96
C LEU A 123 -4.82 13.28 2.12
N THR A 124 -4.87 13.76 3.35
CA THR A 124 -5.47 15.07 3.67
C THR A 124 -4.48 15.94 4.43
N ARG A 125 -4.60 17.26 4.24
CA ARG A 125 -3.88 18.27 5.02
C ARG A 125 -4.89 18.93 5.96
N PHE A 126 -4.64 18.83 7.26
CA PHE A 126 -5.36 19.56 8.30
C PHE A 126 -4.52 20.76 8.74
#